data_AF-A0A2X0I9J6-F1
#
_entry.id   AF-A0A2X0I9J6-F1
#
_cell.length_a   1.000
_cell.length_b   1.000
_cell.length_c   1.000
_cell.angle_alpha   90.00
_cell.angle_beta   90.00
_cell.angle_gamma   90.00
#
_symmetry.space_group_name_H-M   'P 1'
#
loop_
_entity.id
_entity.type
_entity.pdbx_description
1 polymer ?
#
loop_
_entity_poly.entity_id
_entity_poly.type
_entity_poly.pdbx_seq_one_letter_code
_entity_poly.pdbx_strand_id
1 'polypeptide(L)'
;MRSTTRRTAASAALLLSGVLLLSACDSGTGSGTGSGSGSASSTSSSGASSTASGPAGGSTASPAASSTAVAAPGGPTASGAPTADAAGCHNLVATAAVKAAVTHDYGAAVNRGHITPRPHQFLYGQCGGTSYAASAFDLTPGATYGDQVAAQDDGSTRKYFSLAANGTWTLIGSAGFPDTGGCLAQIPQALATAWGGCHPGQQ
;
A
#
# COMPACT_ATOMS: atom_id res chain seq x y z
N MET A 1 4.89 20.09 -53.68
CA MET A 1 3.66 20.85 -53.38
C MET A 1 3.67 21.18 -51.90
N ARG A 2 3.82 22.47 -51.56
CA ARG A 2 3.74 23.00 -50.20
C ARG A 2 2.26 23.20 -49.86
N SER A 3 1.82 22.79 -48.67
CA SER A 3 0.76 23.50 -47.95
C SER A 3 0.92 23.27 -46.46
N THR A 4 1.37 24.33 -45.81
CA THR A 4 1.56 24.50 -44.38
C THR A 4 0.30 25.16 -43.83
N THR A 5 -0.36 24.57 -42.84
CA THR A 5 -1.38 25.30 -42.05
C THR A 5 -1.12 25.10 -40.57
N ARG A 6 -0.58 26.14 -39.93
CA ARG A 6 -0.66 26.37 -38.48
C ARG A 6 -1.89 27.23 -38.20
N ARG A 7 -2.66 26.93 -37.14
CA ARG A 7 -3.43 27.93 -36.38
C ARG A 7 -3.47 27.59 -34.89
N THR A 8 -2.72 28.43 -34.16
CA THR A 8 -2.95 29.08 -32.85
C THR A 8 -3.99 28.58 -31.83
N ALA A 9 -3.55 28.73 -30.58
CA ALA A 9 -4.17 28.43 -29.29
C ALA A 9 -5.36 29.31 -28.90
N ALA A 10 -6.13 28.82 -27.92
CA ALA A 10 -6.87 29.65 -26.98
C ALA A 10 -6.76 29.05 -25.57
N SER A 11 -6.09 29.80 -24.69
CA SER A 11 -6.01 29.57 -23.25
C SER A 11 -7.32 30.02 -22.59
N ALA A 12 -7.82 29.26 -21.62
CA ALA A 12 -8.79 29.75 -20.65
C ALA A 12 -8.35 29.30 -19.26
N ALA A 13 -7.72 30.22 -18.52
CA ALA A 13 -7.49 30.11 -17.10
C ALA A 13 -8.77 30.56 -16.36
N LEU A 14 -9.28 29.72 -15.47
CA LEU A 14 -10.27 30.13 -14.47
C LEU A 14 -9.69 29.81 -13.09
N LEU A 15 -9.23 30.89 -12.46
CA LEU A 15 -8.95 30.96 -11.03
C LEU A 15 -10.29 31.08 -10.29
N LEU A 16 -10.56 30.18 -9.35
CA LEU A 16 -11.48 30.46 -8.25
C LEU A 16 -10.84 30.08 -6.93
N SER A 17 -10.44 31.14 -6.23
CA SER A 17 -10.00 31.16 -4.84
C SER A 17 -11.20 30.91 -3.92
N GLY A 18 -11.14 29.86 -3.10
CA GLY A 18 -12.09 29.58 -2.02
C GLY A 18 -11.44 29.83 -0.66
N VAL A 19 -11.98 30.79 0.08
CA VAL A 19 -11.49 31.30 1.37
C VAL A 19 -11.70 30.29 2.50
N LEU A 20 -10.66 30.08 3.32
CA LEU A 20 -10.70 29.41 4.61
C LEU A 20 -11.47 30.26 5.64
N LEU A 21 -12.50 29.71 6.26
CA LEU A 21 -13.04 30.21 7.53
C LEU A 21 -12.56 29.31 8.67
N LEU A 22 -11.58 29.81 9.43
CA LEU A 22 -11.18 29.30 10.73
C LEU A 22 -12.29 29.64 11.74
N SER A 23 -12.98 28.63 12.26
CA SER A 23 -13.81 28.79 13.47
C SER A 23 -12.96 28.43 14.67
N ALA A 24 -12.58 29.44 15.44
CA ALA A 24 -11.94 29.30 16.74
C ALA A 24 -12.99 28.89 17.78
N CYS A 25 -12.81 27.74 18.43
CA CYS A 25 -13.44 27.47 19.71
C CYS A 25 -12.52 28.00 20.82
N ASP A 26 -12.76 29.24 21.22
CA ASP A 26 -12.33 29.81 22.49
C ASP A 26 -13.20 29.19 23.60
N SER A 27 -12.55 28.60 24.61
CA SER A 27 -13.22 28.22 25.86
C SER A 27 -12.22 28.23 27.00
N GLY A 28 -12.17 29.36 27.70
CA GLY A 28 -12.20 29.34 29.16
C GLY A 28 -10.85 29.28 29.88
N THR A 29 -10.27 30.46 30.08
CA THR A 29 -9.32 30.76 31.15
C THR A 29 -9.96 30.50 32.51
N GLY A 30 -9.42 29.54 33.27
CA GLY A 30 -9.75 29.29 34.67
C GLY A 30 -8.48 29.17 35.51
N SER A 31 -8.07 30.28 36.11
CA SER A 31 -6.98 30.35 37.09
C SER A 31 -7.40 29.67 38.40
N GLY A 32 -6.75 28.56 38.75
CA GLY A 32 -6.89 27.90 40.05
C GLY A 32 -5.52 27.72 40.69
N THR A 33 -5.13 28.68 41.54
CA THR A 33 -3.98 28.54 42.43
C THR A 33 -4.44 27.77 43.68
N GLY A 34 -3.82 26.62 43.96
CA GLY A 34 -4.08 25.84 45.15
C GLY A 34 -2.89 24.93 45.45
N SER A 35 -1.98 25.41 46.30
CA SER A 35 -0.92 24.60 46.90
C SER A 35 -1.51 23.70 47.99
N GLY A 36 -1.07 22.45 48.03
CA GLY A 36 -1.42 21.52 49.11
C GLY A 36 -0.57 20.25 49.05
N SER A 37 0.51 20.25 49.83
CA SER A 37 1.39 19.12 50.10
C SER A 37 0.65 17.90 50.67
N GLY A 38 1.10 16.70 50.31
CA GLY A 38 0.68 15.46 50.95
C GLY A 38 1.40 14.24 50.38
N SER A 39 2.53 13.88 50.99
CA SER A 39 3.32 12.68 50.73
C SER A 39 2.54 11.38 50.95
N ALA A 40 2.81 10.34 50.15
CA ALA A 40 3.52 9.12 50.57
C ALA A 40 3.29 7.91 49.63
N SER A 41 4.42 7.39 49.13
CA SER A 41 4.82 5.96 49.13
C SER A 41 3.94 4.94 48.41
N SER A 42 4.39 4.40 47.26
CA SER A 42 5.06 3.07 47.10
C SER A 42 4.20 2.25 46.12
N THR A 43 4.64 1.36 45.23
CA THR A 43 5.79 0.46 45.20
C THR A 43 6.02 0.00 43.74
N SER A 44 7.25 -0.40 43.46
CA SER A 44 7.85 -0.82 42.20
C SER A 44 7.20 -2.01 41.46
N SER A 45 7.34 -2.05 40.13
CA SER A 45 7.80 -3.26 39.43
C SER A 45 8.37 -2.91 38.04
N SER A 46 9.71 -2.85 38.00
CA SER A 46 10.52 -2.88 36.80
C SER A 46 10.76 -4.36 36.46
N GLY A 47 10.35 -4.80 35.28
CA GLY A 47 10.55 -6.18 34.80
C GLY A 47 10.99 -6.19 33.36
N ALA A 48 12.27 -5.94 33.11
CA ALA A 48 12.93 -6.24 31.84
C ALA A 48 14.33 -6.76 32.12
N SER A 49 14.58 -8.03 31.81
CA SER A 49 15.91 -8.60 31.51
C SER A 49 15.70 -10.02 30.96
N SER A 50 15.95 -10.20 29.67
CA SER A 50 16.17 -11.53 29.09
C SER A 50 17.52 -11.50 28.40
N THR A 51 18.49 -12.06 29.11
CA THR A 51 19.88 -12.22 28.71
C THR A 51 19.99 -13.46 27.82
N ALA A 52 20.53 -13.30 26.62
CA ALA A 52 20.93 -14.41 25.74
C ALA A 52 22.44 -14.63 25.86
N SER A 53 22.89 -15.89 25.98
CA SER A 53 24.30 -16.29 25.78
C SER A 53 24.45 -17.80 25.53
N GLY A 54 25.15 -18.15 24.43
CA GLY A 54 25.86 -19.41 24.18
C GLY A 54 25.13 -20.46 23.32
N PRO A 55 25.84 -21.25 22.46
CA PRO A 55 27.23 -21.68 22.63
C PRO A 55 28.18 -21.51 21.41
N ALA A 56 29.47 -21.78 21.68
CA ALA A 56 30.60 -21.84 20.77
C ALA A 56 30.77 -23.22 20.10
N GLY A 57 31.52 -23.26 18.99
CA GLY A 57 32.09 -24.48 18.42
C GLY A 57 32.52 -24.32 16.97
N GLY A 58 33.82 -24.04 16.76
CA GLY A 58 34.41 -24.04 15.42
C GLY A 58 34.72 -25.46 14.92
N SER A 59 34.84 -25.61 13.60
CA SER A 59 35.87 -26.44 12.95
C SER A 59 35.92 -26.21 11.44
N THR A 60 37.13 -25.89 11.01
CA THR A 60 37.83 -26.09 9.74
C THR A 60 37.25 -27.15 8.78
N ALA A 61 37.09 -26.80 7.50
CA ALA A 61 37.81 -27.42 6.36
C ALA A 61 37.22 -27.00 5.01
N SER A 62 38.11 -26.57 4.12
CA SER A 62 37.91 -26.52 2.67
C SER A 62 38.17 -27.92 2.08
N PRO A 63 37.50 -28.31 0.98
CA PRO A 63 38.31 -28.57 -0.21
C PRO A 63 37.67 -28.12 -1.53
N ALA A 64 38.52 -28.12 -2.55
CA ALA A 64 38.30 -27.66 -3.90
C ALA A 64 37.76 -28.73 -4.87
N ALA A 65 37.25 -28.22 -6.00
CA ALA A 65 37.40 -28.72 -7.37
C ALA A 65 36.41 -29.75 -7.98
N SER A 66 35.84 -29.29 -9.11
CA SER A 66 35.67 -30.00 -10.40
C SER A 66 34.37 -30.78 -10.72
N SER A 67 33.63 -30.20 -11.67
CA SER A 67 33.08 -30.77 -12.91
C SER A 67 32.23 -32.04 -12.87
N THR A 68 31.01 -31.98 -13.43
CA THR A 68 30.63 -32.53 -14.76
C THR A 68 29.10 -32.44 -14.94
N ALA A 69 28.67 -32.01 -16.12
CA ALA A 69 27.28 -31.90 -16.55
C ALA A 69 26.65 -33.27 -16.86
N VAL A 70 25.34 -33.43 -16.62
CA VAL A 70 24.45 -34.28 -17.43
C VAL A 70 23.06 -33.63 -17.50
N ALA A 71 22.54 -33.51 -18.72
CA ALA A 71 21.25 -32.95 -19.07
C ALA A 71 20.08 -33.93 -18.82
N ALA A 72 18.93 -33.37 -18.40
CA ALA A 72 17.50 -33.62 -18.71
C ALA A 72 16.95 -35.06 -18.98
N PRO A 73 15.62 -35.33 -19.04
CA PRO A 73 14.43 -34.46 -18.89
C PRO A 73 13.32 -35.03 -17.96
N GLY A 74 12.25 -34.25 -17.75
CA GLY A 74 10.91 -34.83 -17.55
C GLY A 74 10.25 -34.56 -16.19
N GLY A 75 9.35 -33.58 -16.17
CA GLY A 75 8.37 -33.41 -15.12
C GLY A 75 7.77 -32.01 -15.16
N PRO A 76 6.54 -31.81 -15.67
CA PRO A 76 5.88 -30.52 -15.55
C PRO A 76 5.59 -30.31 -14.07
N THR A 77 6.35 -29.43 -13.40
CA THR A 77 5.94 -28.91 -12.10
C THR A 77 4.71 -28.07 -12.37
N ALA A 78 3.57 -28.54 -11.87
CA ALA A 78 2.26 -27.93 -12.06
C ALA A 78 2.31 -26.45 -11.68
N SER A 79 2.36 -25.59 -12.69
CA SER A 79 1.97 -24.19 -12.57
C SER A 79 0.52 -24.21 -12.08
N GLY A 80 0.27 -23.67 -10.89
CA GLY A 80 -1.07 -23.57 -10.33
C GLY A 80 -2.02 -23.01 -11.40
N ALA A 81 -3.04 -23.78 -11.73
CA ALA A 81 -4.04 -23.41 -12.73
C ALA A 81 -4.68 -22.07 -12.32
N PRO A 82 -4.90 -21.13 -13.26
CA PRO A 82 -5.64 -19.92 -12.95
C PRO A 82 -7.06 -20.30 -12.53
N THR A 83 -7.40 -20.01 -11.29
CA THR A 83 -8.75 -20.20 -10.77
C THR A 83 -9.70 -19.22 -11.45
N ALA A 84 -10.67 -19.79 -12.19
CA ALA A 84 -11.91 -19.24 -12.72
C ALA A 84 -11.82 -17.94 -13.57
N ASP A 85 -11.95 -18.13 -14.90
CA ASP A 85 -12.32 -17.07 -15.84
C ASP A 85 -13.78 -16.67 -15.59
N ALA A 86 -13.98 -15.76 -14.65
CA ALA A 86 -15.29 -15.20 -14.37
C ALA A 86 -15.51 -14.03 -15.32
N ALA A 87 -16.30 -14.24 -16.39
CA ALA A 87 -16.69 -13.19 -17.33
C ALA A 87 -15.52 -12.36 -17.92
N GLY A 88 -14.36 -12.99 -18.21
CA GLY A 88 -13.18 -12.30 -18.72
C GLY A 88 -12.33 -11.59 -17.65
N CYS A 89 -12.59 -11.88 -16.38
CA CYS A 89 -11.77 -11.46 -15.24
C CYS A 89 -10.83 -12.57 -14.78
N HIS A 90 -9.58 -12.24 -14.50
CA HIS A 90 -8.62 -13.19 -13.97
C HIS A 90 -7.56 -12.53 -13.08
N ASN A 91 -7.03 -13.31 -12.14
CA ASN A 91 -5.89 -12.92 -11.32
C ASN A 91 -4.59 -12.99 -12.12
N LEU A 92 -3.71 -12.05 -11.85
CA LEU A 92 -2.39 -11.94 -12.49
C LEU A 92 -1.29 -11.94 -11.42
N VAL A 93 -0.10 -12.35 -11.84
CA VAL A 93 1.08 -12.28 -10.98
C VAL A 93 1.57 -10.83 -10.91
N ALA A 94 1.53 -10.24 -9.72
CA ALA A 94 2.07 -8.91 -9.47
C ALA A 94 3.61 -8.92 -9.51
N THR A 95 4.18 -8.59 -10.68
CA THR A 95 5.63 -8.46 -10.85
C THR A 95 6.19 -7.27 -10.06
N ALA A 96 7.50 -7.25 -9.85
CA ALA A 96 8.17 -6.13 -9.20
C ALA A 96 7.93 -4.80 -9.93
N ALA A 97 7.85 -4.83 -11.27
CA ALA A 97 7.57 -3.65 -12.08
C ALA A 97 6.16 -3.10 -11.84
N VAL A 98 5.14 -3.97 -11.75
CA VAL A 98 3.76 -3.55 -11.45
C VAL A 98 3.68 -2.93 -10.06
N LYS A 99 4.29 -3.59 -9.06
CA LYS A 99 4.32 -3.06 -7.69
C LYS A 99 5.00 -1.70 -7.64
N ALA A 100 6.17 -1.56 -8.28
CA ALA A 100 6.92 -0.30 -8.32
C ALA A 100 6.13 0.82 -9.03
N ALA A 101 5.47 0.52 -10.15
CA ALA A 101 4.66 1.50 -10.88
C ALA A 101 3.46 1.99 -10.04
N VAL A 102 2.72 1.07 -9.42
CA VAL A 102 1.60 1.42 -8.53
C VAL A 102 2.09 2.26 -7.35
N THR A 103 3.19 1.87 -6.71
CA THR A 103 3.76 2.61 -5.58
C THR A 103 4.22 4.01 -5.99
N HIS A 104 4.89 4.13 -7.14
CA HIS A 104 5.35 5.40 -7.67
C HIS A 104 4.17 6.35 -7.94
N ASP A 105 3.16 5.90 -8.69
CA ASP A 105 2.04 6.74 -9.10
C ASP A 105 1.16 7.11 -7.90
N TYR A 106 0.93 6.17 -6.98
CA TYR A 106 0.22 6.46 -5.74
C TYR A 106 1.00 7.45 -4.87
N GLY A 107 2.29 7.21 -4.67
CA GLY A 107 3.16 8.09 -3.89
C GLY A 107 3.19 9.52 -4.45
N ALA A 108 3.25 9.68 -5.77
CA ALA A 108 3.14 10.97 -6.42
C ALA A 108 1.76 11.62 -6.17
N ALA A 109 0.67 10.86 -6.28
CA ALA A 109 -0.69 11.38 -6.09
C ALA A 109 -0.97 11.88 -4.66
N VAL A 110 -0.39 11.24 -3.64
CA VAL A 110 -0.56 11.63 -2.23
C VAL A 110 0.64 12.38 -1.65
N ASN A 111 1.60 12.78 -2.49
CA ASN A 111 2.86 13.43 -2.08
C ASN A 111 3.63 12.66 -1.00
N ARG A 112 3.68 11.32 -1.10
CA ARG A 112 4.34 10.42 -0.15
C ARG A 112 5.41 9.58 -0.85
N GLY A 113 6.69 9.88 -0.58
CA GLY A 113 7.82 9.19 -1.21
C GLY A 113 8.33 7.94 -0.46
N HIS A 114 7.99 7.78 0.82
CA HIS A 114 8.53 6.73 1.69
C HIS A 114 7.47 5.67 2.02
N ILE A 115 7.02 4.96 0.98
CA ILE A 115 6.05 3.86 1.11
C ILE A 115 6.49 2.61 0.36
N THR A 116 6.07 1.47 0.88
CA THR A 116 6.17 0.17 0.21
C THR A 116 4.84 -0.55 0.30
N PRO A 117 4.42 -1.31 -0.73
CA PRO A 117 3.29 -2.20 -0.56
C PRO A 117 3.57 -3.20 0.54
N ARG A 118 2.55 -3.49 1.36
CA ARG A 118 2.65 -4.48 2.42
C ARG A 118 2.97 -5.86 1.82
N PRO A 119 3.95 -6.60 2.37
CA PRO A 119 4.29 -7.93 1.88
C PRO A 119 3.08 -8.87 1.82
N HIS A 120 3.00 -9.66 0.75
CA HIS A 120 1.97 -10.68 0.52
C HIS A 120 0.51 -10.18 0.48
N GLN A 121 0.27 -8.86 0.43
CA GLN A 121 -1.09 -8.27 0.35
C GLN A 121 -1.37 -7.53 -0.97
N PHE A 122 -0.46 -7.63 -1.93
CA PHE A 122 -0.64 -7.02 -3.24
C PHE A 122 -1.48 -7.91 -4.15
N LEU A 123 -2.60 -7.37 -4.63
CA LEU A 123 -3.51 -8.02 -5.55
C LEU A 123 -3.38 -7.37 -6.93
N TYR A 124 -3.42 -8.19 -7.96
CA TYR A 124 -3.33 -7.75 -9.35
C TYR A 124 -4.17 -8.64 -10.24
N GLY A 125 -4.86 -8.05 -11.20
CA GLY A 125 -5.72 -8.77 -12.11
C GLY A 125 -6.23 -7.88 -13.23
N GLN A 126 -7.01 -8.48 -14.12
CA GLN A 126 -7.57 -7.79 -15.27
C GLN A 126 -9.01 -8.22 -15.48
N CYS A 127 -9.85 -7.30 -15.94
CA CYS A 127 -11.21 -7.54 -16.42
C CYS A 127 -11.48 -6.70 -17.65
N GLY A 128 -11.98 -7.31 -18.72
CA GLY A 128 -12.43 -6.56 -19.91
C GLY A 128 -11.35 -5.65 -20.50
N GLY A 129 -10.07 -6.05 -20.42
CA GLY A 129 -8.93 -5.25 -20.87
C GLY A 129 -8.37 -4.26 -19.85
N THR A 130 -9.13 -3.89 -18.81
CA THR A 130 -8.67 -2.97 -17.75
C THR A 130 -7.90 -3.72 -16.67
N SER A 131 -6.67 -3.29 -16.38
CA SER A 131 -5.88 -3.80 -15.27
C SER A 131 -6.25 -3.11 -13.97
N TYR A 132 -6.33 -3.89 -12.90
CA TYR A 132 -6.63 -3.43 -11.55
C TYR A 132 -5.58 -3.94 -10.58
N ALA A 133 -5.25 -3.13 -9.58
CA ALA A 133 -4.36 -3.51 -8.49
C ALA A 133 -4.96 -3.09 -7.14
N ALA A 134 -4.58 -3.78 -6.07
CA ALA A 134 -4.94 -3.35 -4.73
C ALA A 134 -3.85 -3.70 -3.73
N SER A 135 -3.55 -2.80 -2.80
CA SER A 135 -2.59 -3.06 -1.72
C SER A 135 -2.77 -2.08 -0.57
N ALA A 136 -2.47 -2.54 0.64
CA ALA A 136 -2.10 -1.63 1.74
C ALA A 136 -0.64 -1.21 1.59
N PHE A 137 -0.26 -0.07 2.19
CA PHE A 137 1.11 0.44 2.17
C PHE A 137 1.61 0.65 3.59
N ASP A 138 2.86 0.26 3.82
CA ASP A 138 3.60 0.57 5.03
C ASP A 138 4.63 1.67 4.74
N LEU A 139 4.98 2.45 5.76
CA LEU A 139 6.03 3.46 5.63
C LEU A 139 7.40 2.79 5.56
N THR A 140 8.28 3.33 4.71
CA THR A 140 9.68 2.90 4.64
C THR A 140 10.57 3.80 5.51
N PRO A 141 11.80 3.36 5.84
CA PRO A 141 12.78 4.25 6.47
C PRO A 141 12.95 5.55 5.67
N GLY A 142 13.03 6.67 6.38
CA GLY A 142 13.08 8.02 5.80
C GLY A 142 11.73 8.73 5.71
N ALA A 143 10.62 8.05 6.05
CA ALA A 143 9.32 8.70 6.14
C ALA A 143 9.33 9.90 7.10
N THR A 144 8.81 11.01 6.62
CA THR A 144 8.71 12.26 7.37
C THR A 144 7.65 12.15 8.47
N TYR A 145 7.65 13.09 9.42
CA TYR A 145 6.56 13.20 10.39
C TYR A 145 5.19 13.39 9.72
N GLY A 146 5.14 14.15 8.61
CA GLY A 146 3.92 14.31 7.83
C GLY A 146 3.42 12.99 7.24
N ASP A 147 4.33 12.15 6.73
CA ASP A 147 3.97 10.83 6.21
C ASP A 147 3.40 9.91 7.31
N GLN A 148 3.92 10.02 8.53
CA GLN A 148 3.46 9.26 9.69
C GLN A 148 2.03 9.66 10.10
N VAL A 149 1.75 10.95 10.21
CA VAL A 149 0.41 11.45 10.52
C VAL A 149 -0.57 11.05 9.41
N ALA A 150 -0.21 11.29 8.16
CA ALA A 150 -1.08 10.94 7.04
C ALA A 150 -1.34 9.43 6.94
N ALA A 151 -0.37 8.57 7.29
CA ALA A 151 -0.57 7.12 7.35
C ALA A 151 -1.50 6.68 8.49
N GLN A 152 -1.56 7.44 9.60
CA GLN A 152 -2.54 7.22 10.67
C GLN A 152 -3.94 7.63 10.21
N ASP A 153 -4.06 8.81 9.58
CA ASP A 153 -5.33 9.38 9.14
C ASP A 153 -5.98 8.56 8.01
N ASP A 154 -5.19 8.18 6.99
CA ASP A 154 -5.67 7.38 5.86
C ASP A 154 -6.07 5.95 6.26
N GLY A 155 -5.62 5.52 7.44
CA GLY A 155 -5.57 4.13 7.87
C GLY A 155 -4.68 3.28 6.95
N SER A 156 -4.02 2.26 7.49
CA SER A 156 -3.29 1.27 6.67
C SER A 156 -4.23 0.36 5.86
N THR A 157 -5.37 0.90 5.41
CA THR A 157 -6.39 0.24 4.62
C THR A 157 -5.90 0.02 3.20
N ARG A 158 -6.42 -1.04 2.59
CA ARG A 158 -6.11 -1.39 1.21
C ARG A 158 -6.60 -0.29 0.28
N LYS A 159 -5.73 0.18 -0.61
CA LYS A 159 -6.05 1.12 -1.69
C LYS A 159 -6.27 0.32 -2.97
N TYR A 160 -7.21 0.77 -3.80
CA TYR A 160 -7.61 0.13 -5.05
C TYR A 160 -7.28 1.03 -6.23
N PHE A 161 -6.75 0.44 -7.29
CA PHE A 161 -6.23 1.15 -8.44
C PHE A 161 -6.76 0.56 -9.74
N SER A 162 -6.92 1.40 -10.76
CA SER A 162 -7.06 0.98 -12.15
C SER A 162 -5.95 1.59 -13.00
N LEU A 163 -5.54 0.86 -14.02
CA LEU A 163 -4.57 1.34 -15.00
C LEU A 163 -5.33 2.14 -16.08
N ALA A 164 -5.06 3.44 -16.14
CA ALA A 164 -5.62 4.28 -17.19
C ALA A 164 -4.95 4.00 -18.54
N ALA A 165 -5.61 4.38 -19.64
CA ALA A 165 -5.12 4.15 -20.99
C ALA A 165 -3.76 4.83 -21.30
N ASN A 166 -3.38 5.84 -20.53
CA ASN A 166 -2.08 6.51 -20.61
C ASN A 166 -0.95 5.77 -19.86
N GLY A 167 -1.25 4.62 -19.25
CA GLY A 167 -0.29 3.81 -18.50
C GLY A 167 -0.07 4.25 -17.06
N THR A 168 -0.84 5.21 -16.55
CA THR A 168 -0.77 5.67 -15.14
C THR A 168 -1.76 4.92 -14.27
N TRP A 169 -1.31 4.51 -13.08
CA TRP A 169 -2.19 3.95 -12.07
C TRP A 169 -2.96 5.04 -11.33
N THR A 170 -4.28 4.93 -11.29
CA THR A 170 -5.15 5.89 -10.61
C THR A 170 -5.83 5.23 -9.42
N LEU A 171 -5.86 5.95 -8.29
CA LEU A 171 -6.62 5.52 -7.12
C LEU A 171 -8.11 5.61 -7.43
N ILE A 172 -8.83 4.49 -7.36
CA ILE A 172 -10.28 4.43 -7.58
C ILE A 172 -11.06 4.25 -6.27
N GLY A 173 -10.35 3.98 -5.17
CA GLY A 173 -10.91 4.05 -3.83
C GLY A 173 -10.07 3.33 -2.78
N SER A 174 -10.62 3.24 -1.58
CA SER A 174 -9.98 2.61 -0.42
C SER A 174 -10.96 1.66 0.25
N ALA A 175 -10.45 0.60 0.86
CA ALA A 175 -11.23 -0.22 1.76
C ALA A 175 -11.61 0.60 3.00
N GLY A 176 -12.75 0.26 3.59
CA GLY A 176 -13.07 0.63 4.96
C GLY A 176 -12.20 -0.15 5.96
N PHE A 177 -12.44 0.11 7.24
CA PHE A 177 -11.90 -0.70 8.33
C PHE A 177 -13.07 -1.41 9.05
N PRO A 178 -13.04 -2.75 9.19
CA PRO A 178 -12.00 -3.67 8.72
C PRO A 178 -11.98 -3.83 7.18
N ASP A 179 -10.87 -4.35 6.64
CA ASP A 179 -10.74 -4.64 5.21
C ASP A 179 -11.67 -5.81 4.82
N THR A 180 -12.57 -5.57 3.86
CA THR A 180 -13.63 -6.50 3.46
C THR A 180 -13.31 -7.37 2.24
N GLY A 181 -12.06 -7.38 1.77
CA GLY A 181 -11.60 -8.42 0.83
C GLY A 181 -11.86 -8.15 -0.65
N GLY A 182 -11.96 -6.88 -1.06
CA GLY A 182 -12.12 -6.49 -2.48
C GLY A 182 -13.43 -5.77 -2.80
N CYS A 183 -14.27 -5.50 -1.81
CA CYS A 183 -15.55 -4.81 -1.97
C CYS A 183 -15.41 -3.33 -2.27
N LEU A 184 -15.17 -3.00 -3.52
CA LEU A 184 -15.31 -1.65 -4.00
C LEU A 184 -16.16 -1.67 -5.25
N ALA A 185 -17.21 -0.84 -5.30
CA ALA A 185 -18.19 -0.87 -6.40
C ALA A 185 -17.54 -0.66 -7.79
N GLN A 186 -16.38 0.00 -7.83
CA GLN A 186 -15.60 0.27 -9.02
C GLN A 186 -14.68 -0.91 -9.43
N ILE A 187 -14.55 -1.95 -8.60
CA ILE A 187 -13.90 -3.22 -8.94
C ILE A 187 -14.97 -4.19 -9.48
N PRO A 188 -14.78 -4.77 -10.68
CA PRO A 188 -15.72 -5.75 -11.19
C PRO A 188 -15.93 -6.92 -10.23
N GLN A 189 -17.19 -7.29 -9.98
CA GLN A 189 -17.58 -8.31 -8.99
C GLN A 189 -16.81 -9.63 -9.15
N ALA A 190 -16.61 -10.07 -10.40
CA ALA A 190 -15.87 -11.28 -10.72
C ALA A 190 -14.42 -11.24 -10.21
N LEU A 191 -13.75 -10.10 -10.33
CA LEU A 191 -12.39 -9.92 -9.81
C LEU A 191 -12.38 -9.73 -8.30
N ALA A 192 -13.38 -9.02 -7.74
CA ALA A 192 -13.55 -8.94 -6.30
C ALA A 192 -13.67 -10.35 -5.69
N THR A 193 -14.48 -11.24 -6.26
CA THR A 193 -14.57 -12.66 -5.88
C THR A 193 -13.21 -13.35 -5.93
N ALA A 194 -12.43 -13.13 -6.98
CA ALA A 194 -11.08 -13.70 -7.12
C ALA A 194 -10.07 -13.16 -6.08
N TRP A 195 -10.37 -12.03 -5.44
CA TRP A 195 -9.53 -11.33 -4.46
C TRP A 195 -9.92 -11.57 -3.00
N GLY A 196 -10.90 -12.43 -2.75
CA GLY A 196 -11.46 -12.68 -1.42
C GLY A 196 -12.94 -12.34 -1.29
N GLY A 197 -13.55 -11.82 -2.35
CA GLY A 197 -14.97 -11.59 -2.49
C GLY A 197 -15.53 -10.49 -1.59
N CYS A 198 -16.84 -10.33 -1.72
CA CYS A 198 -17.60 -9.49 -0.81
C CYS A 198 -18.27 -10.31 0.27
N HIS A 199 -17.94 -9.99 1.52
CA HIS A 199 -18.62 -10.50 2.69
C HIS A 199 -19.63 -9.45 3.17
N PRO A 200 -20.90 -9.49 2.73
CA PRO A 200 -21.93 -8.56 3.20
C PRO A 200 -22.18 -8.75 4.70
N GLY A 201 -22.22 -7.65 5.46
CA GLY A 201 -22.36 -7.61 6.93
C GLY A 201 -21.27 -6.81 7.66
N GLN A 202 -20.30 -6.26 6.92
CA GLN A 202 -19.23 -5.36 7.38
C GLN A 202 -19.18 -4.12 6.47
N GLN A 203 -20.32 -3.45 6.26
CA GLN A 203 -20.42 -2.19 5.51
C GLN A 203 -21.17 -1.16 6.34
#